data_AF-A0A1V9G3H8-F1
#
_entry.id   AF-A0A1V9G3H8-F1
#
_cell.length_a   1.000
_cell.length_b   1.000
_cell.length_c   1.000
_cell.angle_alpha   90.00
_cell.angle_beta   90.00
_cell.angle_gamma   90.00
#
_symmetry.space_group_name_H-M   'P 1'
#
loop_
_entity.id
_entity.type
_entity.pdbx_description
1 polymer ?
#
loop_
_entity_poly.entity_id
_entity_poly.type
_entity_poly.pdbx_seq_one_letter_code
_entity_poly.pdbx_strand_id
1 'polypeptide(L)'
;MAPISKGKFNNRQWLLILILFAMMSVISFYIFQHAFAYRRVQVEVLVAATSLTLFFGFILLVTMQGFKSVDIYEDGLTVKWRFSARVFNKVDLKAFSETTRKQINYIVIKTTAEDIVLPEPLISNYADVIQQLQKWKIKRKFELPITRHSRYENRGVGVILLVAGAFLFGFTIKSIIMPELSVDGTKLITLNGRLSMPPDIKGPTARNAFSYMQLYLIEYPGINFHIDGVGFNSISQKKLSGATRGTPVELSILKHEYAVKIRNTEVPGYFDKHYEWATIYTYSLTMNGEPLLTVDSYNESKHSLDNSNKKWSVLIAIVALSMFAYGFMLYRHRNKVPVTVPVAEVPAKPVPDKI
;
A
#
# COMPACT_ATOMS: atom_id res chain seq x y z
N MET A 1 -8.43 -3.41 -43.14
CA MET A 1 -9.84 -3.85 -43.26
C MET A 1 -10.72 -2.92 -42.44
N ALA A 2 -11.88 -2.53 -42.96
CA ALA A 2 -12.85 -1.73 -42.21
C ALA A 2 -13.64 -2.62 -41.23
N PRO A 3 -13.84 -2.21 -39.97
CA PRO A 3 -14.64 -2.98 -39.03
C PRO A 3 -16.13 -2.91 -39.37
N ILE A 4 -16.83 -4.03 -39.22
CA ILE A 4 -18.29 -4.19 -39.37
C ILE A 4 -19.01 -3.40 -38.27
N SER A 5 -18.48 -3.44 -37.04
CA SER A 5 -18.97 -2.64 -35.91
C SER A 5 -17.78 -2.23 -35.05
N LYS A 6 -17.71 -0.93 -34.71
CA LYS A 6 -16.66 -0.38 -33.83
C LYS A 6 -17.17 -0.28 -32.40
N GLY A 7 -16.47 -0.92 -31.47
CA GLY A 7 -16.71 -0.74 -30.06
C GLY A 7 -16.20 0.63 -29.62
N LYS A 8 -16.97 1.34 -28.79
CA LYS A 8 -16.53 2.58 -28.17
C LYS A 8 -16.33 2.37 -26.68
N PHE A 9 -15.25 2.93 -26.15
CA PHE A 9 -15.07 3.03 -24.71
C PHE A 9 -16.16 3.94 -24.12
N ASN A 10 -16.67 3.57 -22.95
CA ASN A 10 -17.62 4.42 -22.24
C ASN A 10 -16.90 5.61 -21.60
N ASN A 11 -16.98 6.78 -22.24
CA ASN A 11 -16.30 7.99 -21.77
C ASN A 11 -16.73 8.45 -20.36
N ARG A 12 -17.97 8.17 -19.93
CA ARG A 12 -18.44 8.52 -18.58
C ARG A 12 -17.74 7.67 -17.52
N GLN A 13 -17.62 6.37 -17.76
CA GLN A 13 -16.88 5.47 -16.86
C GLN A 13 -15.39 5.80 -16.84
N TRP A 14 -14.81 6.17 -17.99
CA TRP A 14 -13.43 6.64 -18.04
C TRP A 14 -13.21 7.91 -17.21
N LEU A 15 -14.11 8.89 -17.33
CA LEU A 15 -14.07 10.09 -16.51
C LEU A 15 -14.15 9.76 -15.01
N LEU A 16 -15.00 8.82 -14.60
CA LEU A 16 -15.09 8.36 -13.22
C LEU A 16 -13.80 7.69 -12.74
N ILE A 17 -13.16 6.86 -13.56
CA ILE A 17 -11.85 6.25 -13.25
C ILE A 17 -10.78 7.35 -13.06
N LEU A 18 -10.78 8.38 -13.92
CA LEU A 18 -9.85 9.51 -13.80
C LEU A 18 -10.10 10.33 -12.53
N ILE A 19 -11.36 10.61 -12.19
CA ILE A 19 -11.72 11.31 -10.95
C ILE A 19 -11.27 10.48 -9.74
N LEU A 20 -11.53 9.17 -9.72
CA LEU A 20 -11.08 8.27 -8.68
C LEU A 20 -9.55 8.29 -8.54
N PHE A 21 -8.83 8.22 -9.66
CA PHE A 21 -7.38 8.28 -9.68
C PHE A 21 -6.84 9.60 -9.12
N ALA A 22 -7.43 10.74 -9.53
CA ALA A 22 -7.04 12.06 -9.05
C ALA A 22 -7.27 12.18 -7.53
N MET A 23 -8.44 11.77 -7.03
CA MET A 23 -8.73 11.77 -5.59
C MET A 23 -7.75 10.88 -4.82
N MET A 24 -7.49 9.66 -5.30
CA MET A 24 -6.54 8.73 -4.67
C MET A 24 -5.10 9.26 -4.68
N SER A 25 -4.72 9.96 -5.75
CA SER A 25 -3.39 10.57 -5.88
C SER A 25 -3.22 11.75 -4.92
N VAL A 26 -4.24 12.59 -4.77
CA VAL A 26 -4.25 13.70 -3.79
C VAL A 26 -4.16 13.17 -2.36
N ILE A 27 -4.96 12.14 -2.03
CA ILE A 27 -4.92 11.50 -0.71
C ILE A 27 -3.54 10.87 -0.46
N SER A 28 -3.00 10.12 -1.42
CA SER A 28 -1.66 9.52 -1.32
C SER A 28 -0.60 10.61 -1.13
N PHE A 29 -0.64 11.69 -1.91
CA PHE A 29 0.29 12.80 -1.83
C PHE A 29 0.26 13.48 -0.46
N TYR A 30 -0.93 13.72 0.10
CA TYR A 30 -1.07 14.31 1.44
C TYR A 30 -0.47 13.42 2.53
N ILE A 31 -0.66 12.10 2.44
CA ILE A 31 -0.10 11.15 3.39
C ILE A 31 1.42 11.01 3.22
N PHE A 32 1.93 10.98 1.98
CA PHE A 32 3.37 10.98 1.72
C PHE A 32 4.04 12.29 2.14
N GLN A 33 3.38 13.44 2.01
CA GLN A 33 3.89 14.69 2.57
C GLN A 33 4.12 14.57 4.07
N HIS A 34 3.24 13.88 4.82
CA HIS A 34 3.48 13.60 6.22
C HIS A 34 4.62 12.59 6.45
N ALA A 35 4.83 11.61 5.57
CA ALA A 35 5.95 10.67 5.67
C ALA A 35 7.32 11.35 5.47
N PHE A 36 7.38 12.40 4.64
CA PHE A 36 8.59 13.15 4.27
C PHE A 36 8.68 14.55 4.92
N ALA A 37 7.69 14.93 5.73
CA ALA A 37 7.63 16.20 6.47
C ALA A 37 8.80 16.40 7.44
N TYR A 38 9.44 15.30 7.86
CA TYR A 38 10.46 15.27 8.87
C TYR A 38 11.88 15.24 8.28
N ARG A 39 12.86 15.65 9.08
CA ARG A 39 14.30 15.51 8.77
C ARG A 39 14.73 14.03 8.67
N ARG A 40 13.92 13.10 9.19
CA ARG A 40 14.05 11.63 9.06
C ARG A 40 12.79 11.05 8.45
N VAL A 41 12.91 10.11 7.52
CA VAL A 41 11.77 9.38 6.96
C VAL A 41 11.07 8.59 8.07
N GLN A 42 9.80 8.91 8.35
CA GLN A 42 8.99 8.12 9.27
C GLN A 42 8.60 6.82 8.59
N VAL A 43 9.38 5.77 8.82
CA VAL A 43 9.23 4.48 8.14
C VAL A 43 7.82 3.91 8.32
N GLU A 44 7.21 4.11 9.49
CA GLU A 44 5.84 3.66 9.77
C GLU A 44 4.79 4.39 8.93
N VAL A 45 4.86 5.72 8.84
CA VAL A 45 3.95 6.54 8.02
C VAL A 45 4.21 6.32 6.54
N LEU A 46 5.47 6.15 6.14
CA LEU A 46 5.86 5.79 4.78
C LEU A 46 5.26 4.45 4.37
N VAL A 47 5.30 3.45 5.25
CA VAL A 47 4.71 2.14 4.96
C VAL A 47 3.20 2.21 4.93
N ALA A 48 2.55 2.94 5.82
CA ALA A 48 1.10 3.17 5.76
C ALA A 48 0.68 3.87 4.45
N ALA A 49 1.41 4.92 4.06
CA ALA A 49 1.22 5.63 2.80
C ALA A 49 1.40 4.69 1.59
N THR A 50 2.49 3.93 1.58
CA THR A 50 2.80 2.97 0.51
C THR A 50 1.74 1.87 0.44
N SER A 51 1.28 1.36 1.59
CA SER A 51 0.21 0.36 1.66
C SER A 51 -1.07 0.88 1.03
N LEU A 52 -1.47 2.09 1.39
CA LEU A 52 -2.69 2.71 0.90
C LEU A 52 -2.59 3.02 -0.60
N THR A 53 -1.44 3.51 -1.07
CA THR A 53 -1.20 3.76 -2.50
C THR A 53 -1.17 2.46 -3.30
N LEU A 54 -0.62 1.38 -2.76
CA LEU A 54 -0.67 0.06 -3.39
C LEU A 54 -2.11 -0.48 -3.44
N PHE A 55 -2.90 -0.28 -2.37
CA PHE A 55 -4.31 -0.65 -2.34
C PHE A 55 -5.16 0.15 -3.35
N PHE A 56 -4.88 1.46 -3.48
CA PHE A 56 -5.50 2.31 -4.48
C PHE A 56 -5.12 1.91 -5.90
N GLY A 57 -3.83 1.64 -6.14
CA GLY A 57 -3.34 1.07 -7.40
C GLY A 57 -4.03 -0.26 -7.73
N PHE A 58 -4.26 -1.11 -6.72
CA PHE A 58 -5.00 -2.36 -6.90
C PHE A 58 -6.44 -2.15 -7.37
N ILE A 59 -7.21 -1.29 -6.70
CA ILE A 59 -8.59 -0.97 -7.10
C ILE A 59 -8.60 -0.49 -8.55
N LEU A 60 -7.68 0.42 -8.88
CA LEU A 60 -7.60 1.03 -10.20
C LEU A 60 -7.25 0.01 -11.29
N LEU A 61 -6.30 -0.90 -11.03
CA LEU A 61 -5.96 -2.00 -11.94
C LEU A 61 -7.17 -2.92 -12.18
N VAL A 62 -7.89 -3.30 -11.13
CA VAL A 62 -9.10 -4.14 -11.26
C VAL A 62 -10.17 -3.42 -12.07
N THR A 63 -10.38 -2.12 -11.84
CA THR A 63 -11.34 -1.32 -12.61
C THR A 63 -10.92 -1.18 -14.08
N MET A 64 -9.64 -0.94 -14.35
CA MET A 64 -9.09 -0.85 -15.71
C MET A 64 -9.18 -2.18 -16.47
N GLN A 65 -9.01 -3.32 -15.81
CA GLN A 65 -9.17 -4.64 -16.43
C GLN A 65 -10.59 -4.89 -16.96
N GLY A 66 -11.61 -4.34 -16.30
CA GLY A 66 -12.99 -4.42 -16.76
C GLY A 66 -13.27 -3.53 -17.97
N PHE A 67 -12.49 -2.46 -18.16
CA PHE A 67 -12.76 -1.44 -19.16
C PHE A 67 -12.26 -1.84 -20.56
N LYS A 68 -13.16 -2.43 -21.35
CA LYS A 68 -12.87 -2.99 -22.68
C LYS A 68 -13.78 -2.40 -23.75
N SER A 69 -13.30 -2.38 -24.99
CA SER A 69 -14.14 -2.19 -26.18
C SER A 69 -13.83 -3.28 -27.20
N VAL A 70 -14.79 -3.64 -28.05
CA VAL A 70 -14.64 -4.75 -29.01
C VAL A 70 -14.96 -4.23 -30.40
N ASP A 71 -13.98 -4.30 -31.30
CA ASP A 71 -14.20 -4.08 -32.72
C ASP A 71 -14.44 -5.42 -33.41
N ILE A 72 -15.45 -5.44 -34.29
CA ILE A 72 -15.87 -6.61 -35.04
C ILE A 72 -15.36 -6.45 -36.48
N TYR A 73 -14.61 -7.43 -36.96
CA TYR A 73 -14.17 -7.56 -38.35
C TYR A 73 -14.82 -8.78 -38.98
N GLU A 74 -14.60 -8.98 -40.27
CA GLU A 74 -15.14 -10.12 -41.00
C GLU A 74 -14.53 -11.46 -40.54
N ASP A 75 -13.24 -11.46 -40.25
CA ASP A 75 -12.46 -12.66 -39.91
C ASP A 75 -11.99 -12.72 -38.45
N GLY A 76 -12.38 -11.75 -37.61
CA GLY A 76 -11.94 -11.73 -36.22
C GLY A 76 -12.51 -10.60 -35.37
N LEU A 77 -12.16 -10.63 -34.09
CA LEU A 77 -12.51 -9.63 -33.09
C LEU A 77 -11.24 -8.94 -32.62
N THR A 78 -11.27 -7.62 -32.44
CA THR A 78 -10.21 -6.91 -31.73
C THR A 78 -10.74 -6.42 -30.40
N VAL A 79 -10.27 -7.04 -29.31
CA VAL A 79 -10.56 -6.59 -27.95
C VAL A 79 -9.53 -5.55 -27.57
N LYS A 80 -10.00 -4.34 -27.28
CA LYS A 80 -9.18 -3.20 -26.90
C LYS A 80 -9.36 -2.90 -25.42
N TRP A 81 -8.24 -2.83 -24.72
CA TRP A 81 -8.10 -2.11 -23.47
C TRP A 81 -7.63 -0.69 -23.79
N ARG A 82 -7.60 0.18 -22.78
CA ARG A 82 -7.22 1.58 -23.01
C ARG A 82 -5.79 1.73 -23.56
N PHE A 83 -4.87 0.84 -23.17
CA PHE A 83 -3.45 0.91 -23.51
C PHE A 83 -2.93 -0.32 -24.25
N SER A 84 -3.80 -1.29 -24.56
CA SER A 84 -3.42 -2.49 -25.29
C SER A 84 -4.57 -2.98 -26.14
N ALA A 85 -4.28 -3.73 -27.19
CA ALA A 85 -5.30 -4.38 -28.00
C ALA A 85 -4.84 -5.81 -28.32
N ARG A 86 -5.79 -6.72 -28.42
CA ARG A 86 -5.54 -8.09 -28.89
C ARG A 86 -6.53 -8.44 -29.98
N VAL A 87 -6.00 -9.07 -31.01
CA VAL A 87 -6.77 -9.58 -32.14
C VAL A 87 -6.99 -11.07 -31.92
N PHE A 88 -8.23 -11.50 -32.08
CA PHE A 88 -8.64 -12.89 -32.03
C PHE A 88 -9.24 -13.25 -33.39
N ASN A 89 -8.56 -14.13 -34.12
CA ASN A 89 -9.08 -14.60 -35.40
C ASN A 89 -10.23 -15.57 -35.16
N LYS A 90 -11.16 -15.64 -36.11
CA LYS A 90 -12.31 -16.55 -36.06
C LYS A 90 -11.89 -18.00 -35.79
N VAL A 91 -10.77 -18.44 -36.36
CA VAL A 91 -10.22 -19.81 -36.21
C VAL A 91 -9.85 -20.12 -34.75
N ASP A 92 -9.49 -19.10 -33.98
CA ASP A 92 -9.14 -19.26 -32.57
C ASP A 92 -10.36 -19.37 -31.66
N LEU A 93 -11.56 -19.01 -32.14
CA LEU A 93 -12.80 -19.01 -31.36
C LEU A 93 -13.44 -20.41 -31.36
N LYS A 94 -13.51 -21.06 -30.19
CA LYS A 94 -14.01 -22.43 -30.06
C LYS A 94 -15.49 -22.52 -29.66
N ALA A 95 -15.92 -21.64 -28.76
CA ALA A 95 -17.28 -21.64 -28.24
C ALA A 95 -17.62 -20.28 -27.61
N PHE A 96 -18.91 -19.99 -27.42
CA PHE A 96 -19.35 -18.87 -26.60
C PHE A 96 -20.56 -19.23 -25.72
N SER A 97 -20.79 -18.44 -24.66
CA SER A 97 -21.97 -18.53 -23.80
C SER A 97 -22.40 -17.15 -23.31
N GLU A 98 -23.67 -17.02 -22.98
CA GLU A 98 -24.21 -15.88 -22.23
C GLU A 98 -24.54 -16.34 -20.82
N THR A 99 -24.12 -15.57 -19.81
CA THR A 99 -24.38 -15.90 -18.40
C THR A 99 -24.69 -14.64 -17.61
N THR A 100 -25.57 -14.75 -16.62
CA THR A 100 -25.96 -13.64 -15.75
C THR A 100 -25.38 -13.86 -14.36
N ARG A 101 -24.64 -12.89 -13.83
CA ARG A 101 -24.10 -12.93 -12.46
C ARG A 101 -24.29 -11.59 -11.79
N LYS A 102 -24.88 -11.57 -10.59
CA LYS A 102 -25.16 -10.34 -9.82
C LYS A 102 -25.86 -9.28 -10.68
N GLN A 103 -26.90 -9.67 -11.42
CA GLN A 103 -27.69 -8.80 -12.31
C GLN A 103 -26.93 -8.20 -13.52
N ILE A 104 -25.71 -8.68 -13.81
CA ILE A 104 -24.93 -8.26 -14.98
C ILE A 104 -24.88 -9.45 -15.96
N ASN A 105 -25.17 -9.20 -17.24
CA ASN A 105 -24.98 -10.20 -18.30
C ASN A 105 -23.54 -10.17 -18.83
N TYR A 106 -23.02 -11.35 -19.15
CA TYR A 106 -21.67 -11.54 -19.65
C TYR A 106 -21.70 -12.44 -20.89
N ILE A 107 -20.92 -12.06 -21.91
CA ILE A 107 -20.49 -12.98 -22.96
C ILE A 107 -19.17 -13.59 -22.52
N VAL A 108 -19.08 -14.92 -22.55
CA VAL A 108 -17.84 -15.66 -22.35
C VAL A 108 -17.48 -16.34 -23.67
N ILE A 109 -16.34 -15.97 -24.26
CA ILE A 109 -15.84 -16.54 -25.51
C ILE A 109 -14.61 -17.40 -25.18
N LYS A 110 -14.67 -18.69 -25.50
CA LYS A 110 -13.52 -19.59 -25.38
C LYS A 110 -12.65 -19.49 -26.61
N THR A 111 -11.37 -19.21 -26.43
CA THR A 111 -10.39 -19.29 -27.51
C THR A 111 -9.42 -20.46 -27.34
N THR A 112 -8.53 -20.65 -28.31
CA THR A 112 -7.39 -21.58 -28.25
C THR A 112 -6.44 -21.27 -27.09
N ALA A 113 -6.24 -19.99 -26.77
CA ALA A 113 -5.28 -19.52 -25.77
C ALA A 113 -5.92 -19.09 -24.44
N GLU A 114 -7.01 -18.32 -24.50
CA GLU A 114 -7.62 -17.68 -23.32
C GLU A 114 -9.13 -17.46 -23.43
N ASP A 115 -9.80 -17.37 -22.28
CA ASP A 115 -11.22 -17.05 -22.23
C ASP A 115 -11.41 -15.53 -22.21
N ILE A 116 -12.21 -15.00 -23.14
CA ILE A 116 -12.57 -13.59 -23.21
C ILE A 116 -13.88 -13.42 -22.45
N VAL A 117 -13.87 -12.59 -21.41
CA VAL A 117 -15.07 -12.22 -20.65
C VAL A 117 -15.43 -10.77 -20.94
N LEU A 118 -16.67 -10.59 -21.36
CA LEU A 118 -17.22 -9.37 -21.92
C LEU A 118 -18.54 -9.00 -21.20
N PRO A 119 -18.51 -8.10 -20.21
CA PRO A 119 -19.71 -7.67 -19.49
C PRO A 119 -20.53 -6.67 -20.32
N GLU A 120 -21.84 -6.91 -20.41
CA GLU A 120 -22.82 -6.07 -21.12
C GLU A 120 -22.70 -4.57 -20.81
N PRO A 121 -22.70 -4.10 -19.54
CA PRO A 121 -22.70 -2.68 -19.24
C PRO A 121 -21.41 -1.94 -19.62
N LEU A 122 -20.36 -2.66 -20.02
CA LEU A 122 -19.08 -2.07 -20.41
C LEU A 122 -18.85 -2.10 -21.93
N ILE A 123 -19.75 -2.74 -22.71
CA ILE A 123 -19.56 -2.94 -24.15
C ILE A 123 -20.70 -2.29 -24.92
N SER A 124 -20.36 -1.29 -25.73
CA SER A 124 -21.34 -0.51 -26.49
C SER A 124 -22.08 -1.30 -27.57
N ASN A 125 -21.45 -2.35 -28.11
CA ASN A 125 -21.94 -3.16 -29.23
C ASN A 125 -22.17 -4.63 -28.82
N TYR A 126 -22.64 -4.85 -27.60
CA TYR A 126 -22.84 -6.18 -27.02
C TYR A 126 -23.69 -7.11 -27.90
N ALA A 127 -24.81 -6.60 -28.43
CA ALA A 127 -25.70 -7.35 -29.32
C ALA A 127 -25.02 -7.73 -30.65
N ASP A 128 -24.26 -6.80 -31.25
CA ASP A 128 -23.53 -7.04 -32.51
C ASP A 128 -22.50 -8.15 -32.35
N VAL A 129 -21.82 -8.22 -31.20
CA VAL A 129 -20.84 -9.28 -30.91
C VAL A 129 -21.52 -10.64 -30.91
N ILE A 130 -22.70 -10.77 -30.29
CA ILE A 130 -23.47 -12.02 -30.26
C ILE A 130 -23.91 -12.40 -31.68
N GLN A 131 -24.47 -11.46 -32.44
CA GLN A 131 -24.91 -11.70 -33.80
C GLN A 131 -23.75 -12.16 -34.70
N GLN A 132 -22.57 -11.56 -34.58
CA GLN A 132 -21.42 -11.97 -35.37
C GLN A 132 -20.92 -13.37 -34.97
N LEU A 133 -20.88 -13.71 -33.68
CA LEU A 133 -20.51 -15.05 -33.22
C LEU A 133 -21.47 -16.13 -33.74
N GLN A 134 -22.76 -15.81 -33.79
CA GLN A 134 -23.78 -16.67 -34.40
C GLN A 134 -23.60 -16.79 -35.93
N LYS A 135 -23.35 -15.68 -36.63
CA LYS A 135 -23.06 -15.65 -38.08
C LYS A 135 -21.86 -16.51 -38.44
N TRP A 136 -20.82 -16.49 -37.61
CA TRP A 136 -19.64 -17.35 -37.74
C TRP A 136 -19.88 -18.82 -37.38
N LYS A 137 -21.09 -19.18 -36.94
CA LYS A 137 -21.47 -20.54 -36.50
C LYS A 137 -20.59 -21.07 -35.36
N ILE A 138 -20.12 -20.19 -34.47
CA ILE A 138 -19.37 -20.60 -33.28
C ILE A 138 -20.31 -21.36 -32.34
N LYS A 139 -19.87 -22.50 -31.79
CA LYS A 139 -20.72 -23.36 -30.95
C LYS A 139 -21.15 -22.63 -29.67
N ARG A 140 -22.46 -22.59 -29.39
CA ARG A 140 -23.01 -22.11 -28.11
C ARG A 140 -22.95 -23.24 -27.07
N LYS A 141 -22.29 -23.03 -25.92
CA LYS A 141 -22.26 -24.00 -24.80
C LYS A 141 -22.87 -23.36 -23.56
N PHE A 142 -23.84 -24.00 -22.92
CA PHE A 142 -24.59 -23.43 -21.81
C PHE A 142 -23.88 -23.53 -20.44
N GLU A 143 -22.83 -24.34 -20.33
CA GLU A 143 -22.05 -24.51 -19.09
C GLU A 143 -20.57 -24.15 -19.31
N LEU A 144 -20.30 -22.88 -19.59
CA LEU A 144 -18.94 -22.36 -19.44
C LEU A 144 -18.82 -21.80 -18.02
N PRO A 145 -18.06 -22.45 -17.11
CA PRO A 145 -17.80 -21.83 -15.82
C PRO A 145 -17.12 -20.50 -16.09
N ILE A 146 -17.53 -19.44 -15.39
CA ILE A 146 -16.91 -18.13 -15.44
C ILE A 146 -15.50 -18.27 -14.84
N THR A 147 -14.57 -18.79 -15.62
CA THR A 147 -13.13 -18.69 -15.36
C THR A 147 -12.79 -17.22 -15.60
N ARG A 148 -12.89 -16.44 -14.51
CA ARG A 148 -12.58 -15.01 -14.47
C ARG A 148 -11.27 -14.73 -15.22
N HIS A 149 -11.36 -13.92 -16.26
CA HIS A 149 -10.30 -13.14 -16.93
C HIS A 149 -9.05 -13.89 -17.44
N SER A 150 -8.32 -13.23 -18.35
CA SER A 150 -7.25 -13.86 -19.12
C SER A 150 -6.14 -14.41 -18.22
N ARG A 151 -5.57 -15.55 -18.63
CA ARG A 151 -4.60 -16.35 -17.86
C ARG A 151 -3.33 -15.57 -17.50
N TYR A 152 -2.94 -14.61 -18.35
CA TYR A 152 -1.74 -13.80 -18.18
C TYR A 152 -1.99 -12.53 -17.36
N GLU A 153 -3.14 -11.87 -17.52
CA GLU A 153 -3.49 -10.67 -16.74
C GLU A 153 -3.68 -10.98 -15.26
N ASN A 154 -4.29 -12.13 -14.93
CA ASN A 154 -4.48 -12.53 -13.53
C ASN A 154 -3.19 -12.99 -12.84
N ARG A 155 -2.24 -13.57 -13.58
CA ARG A 155 -0.96 -14.01 -13.00
C ARG A 155 -0.06 -12.83 -12.70
N GLY A 156 0.08 -11.87 -13.62
CA GLY A 156 0.88 -10.67 -13.38
C GLY A 156 0.35 -9.85 -12.21
N VAL A 157 -0.94 -9.55 -12.21
CA VAL A 157 -1.59 -8.82 -11.10
C VAL A 157 -1.56 -9.65 -9.80
N GLY A 158 -1.77 -10.97 -9.88
CA GLY A 158 -1.70 -11.86 -8.73
C GLY A 158 -0.31 -11.88 -8.07
N VAL A 159 0.77 -11.93 -8.87
CA VAL A 159 2.16 -11.88 -8.35
C VAL A 159 2.46 -10.53 -7.71
N ILE A 160 2.07 -9.42 -8.35
CA ILE A 160 2.26 -8.07 -7.79
C ILE A 160 1.57 -7.96 -6.42
N LEU A 161 0.34 -8.46 -6.30
CA LEU A 161 -0.43 -8.44 -5.05
C LEU A 161 0.15 -9.34 -3.97
N LEU A 162 0.68 -10.51 -4.35
CA LEU A 162 1.39 -11.40 -3.43
C LEU A 162 2.65 -10.74 -2.87
N VAL A 163 3.47 -10.14 -3.73
CA VAL A 163 4.72 -9.46 -3.32
C VAL A 163 4.40 -8.25 -2.44
N ALA A 164 3.46 -7.41 -2.87
CA ALA A 164 3.01 -6.26 -2.09
C ALA A 164 2.45 -6.68 -0.72
N GLY A 165 1.53 -7.66 -0.70
CA GLY A 165 0.95 -8.17 0.54
C GLY A 165 2.01 -8.78 1.48
N ALA A 166 2.96 -9.56 0.96
CA ALA A 166 4.04 -10.13 1.75
C ALA A 166 4.98 -9.07 2.33
N PHE A 167 5.33 -8.04 1.55
CA PHE A 167 6.15 -6.93 2.01
C PHE A 167 5.48 -6.16 3.17
N LEU A 168 4.20 -5.83 3.01
CA LEU A 168 3.41 -5.14 4.04
C LEU A 168 3.24 -5.99 5.31
N PHE A 169 3.06 -7.30 5.15
CA PHE A 169 2.93 -8.24 6.25
C PHE A 169 4.25 -8.40 7.02
N GLY A 170 5.38 -8.50 6.31
CA GLY A 170 6.71 -8.56 6.94
C GLY A 170 7.03 -7.30 7.74
N PHE A 171 6.60 -6.13 7.27
CA PHE A 171 6.76 -4.88 8.01
C PHE A 171 5.89 -4.82 9.27
N THR A 172 4.63 -5.26 9.19
CA THR A 172 3.73 -5.31 10.37
C THR A 172 4.21 -6.30 11.42
N ILE A 173 4.78 -7.43 11.01
CA ILE A 173 5.44 -8.36 11.93
C ILE A 173 6.62 -7.68 12.62
N LYS A 174 7.48 -6.96 11.88
CA LYS A 174 8.62 -6.25 12.46
C LYS A 174 8.17 -5.19 13.47
N SER A 175 7.14 -4.39 13.17
CA SER A 175 6.63 -3.35 14.07
C SER A 175 5.96 -3.92 15.34
N ILE A 176 5.39 -5.13 15.26
CA ILE A 176 4.73 -5.78 16.40
C ILE A 176 5.73 -6.57 17.27
N ILE A 177 6.68 -7.28 16.65
CA ILE A 177 7.62 -8.19 17.35
C ILE A 177 8.85 -7.45 17.87
N MET A 178 9.30 -6.39 17.18
CA MET A 178 10.42 -5.58 17.61
C MET A 178 9.92 -4.15 17.88
N PRO A 179 9.14 -3.92 18.96
CA PRO A 179 8.92 -2.56 19.41
C PRO A 179 10.30 -1.91 19.61
N GLU A 180 10.49 -0.69 19.13
CA GLU A 180 11.74 0.02 19.36
C GLU A 180 12.00 0.03 20.86
N LEU A 181 13.11 -0.58 21.27
CA LEU A 181 13.41 -0.77 22.69
C LEU A 181 13.30 0.56 23.44
N SER A 182 12.69 0.48 24.63
CA SER A 182 12.76 1.53 25.62
C SER A 182 14.20 1.96 25.84
N VAL A 183 14.39 3.24 26.15
CA VAL A 183 15.72 3.78 26.41
C VAL A 183 16.19 3.17 27.72
N ASP A 184 17.27 2.39 27.64
CA ASP A 184 17.91 1.76 28.78
C ASP A 184 18.83 2.77 29.47
N GLY A 185 18.50 3.12 30.71
CA GLY A 185 19.28 4.07 31.52
C GLY A 185 20.75 3.68 31.69
N THR A 186 21.09 2.39 31.64
CA THR A 186 22.48 1.93 31.76
C THR A 186 23.35 2.33 30.55
N LYS A 187 22.73 2.64 29.41
CA LYS A 187 23.39 3.10 28.18
C LYS A 187 23.51 4.61 28.10
N LEU A 188 23.01 5.34 29.10
CA LEU A 188 23.06 6.79 29.16
C LEU A 188 24.29 7.28 29.93
N ILE A 189 24.72 8.48 29.58
CA ILE A 189 25.70 9.28 30.32
C ILE A 189 25.13 10.67 30.54
N THR A 190 25.29 11.20 31.74
CA THR A 190 24.87 12.56 32.11
C THR A 190 25.95 13.55 31.76
N LEU A 191 25.58 14.63 31.08
CA LEU A 191 26.41 15.79 30.82
C LEU A 191 25.86 16.98 31.58
N ASN A 192 26.78 17.74 32.19
CA ASN A 192 26.46 18.98 32.85
C ASN A 192 26.96 20.13 31.99
N GLY A 193 26.19 21.22 31.95
CA GLY A 193 26.59 22.43 31.26
C GLY A 193 25.66 23.61 31.52
N ARG A 194 25.87 24.68 30.76
CA ARG A 194 25.10 25.92 30.84
C ARG A 194 24.55 26.26 29.49
N LEU A 195 23.31 26.73 29.45
CA LEU A 195 22.68 27.16 28.20
C LEU A 195 23.45 28.32 27.58
N SER A 196 23.82 28.21 26.31
CA SER A 196 24.45 29.29 25.54
C SER A 196 23.42 30.33 25.07
N MET A 197 22.16 29.91 24.93
CA MET A 197 21.00 30.74 24.62
C MET A 197 19.71 30.08 25.16
N PRO A 198 18.59 30.81 25.24
CA PRO A 198 17.31 30.23 25.62
C PRO A 198 16.96 28.99 24.76
N PRO A 199 16.23 27.99 25.30
CA PRO A 199 15.81 26.82 24.53
C PRO A 199 15.06 27.21 23.26
N ASP A 200 15.49 26.67 22.11
CA ASP A 200 14.82 26.88 20.82
C ASP A 200 13.67 25.88 20.70
N ILE A 201 12.46 26.35 20.94
CA ILE A 201 11.23 25.56 20.86
C ILE A 201 10.59 25.79 19.50
N LYS A 202 10.48 24.72 18.72
CA LYS A 202 9.82 24.75 17.42
C LYS A 202 8.49 24.05 17.53
N GLY A 203 7.42 24.82 17.37
CA GLY A 203 6.04 24.32 17.39
C GLY A 203 5.64 23.59 16.10
N PRO A 204 4.39 23.11 16.04
CA PRO A 204 3.85 22.48 14.85
C PRO A 204 3.78 23.53 13.73
N THR A 205 4.22 23.15 12.53
CA THR A 205 4.10 23.97 11.32
C THR A 205 3.35 23.19 10.25
N ALA A 206 2.94 23.84 9.16
CA ALA A 206 2.32 23.16 8.03
C ALA A 206 3.17 22.00 7.45
N ARG A 207 4.49 22.01 7.69
CA ARG A 207 5.43 20.97 7.27
C ARG A 207 5.85 20.03 8.39
N ASN A 208 5.46 20.25 9.64
CA ASN A 208 5.96 19.46 10.77
C ASN A 208 4.87 19.36 11.85
N ALA A 209 4.31 18.18 12.07
CA ALA A 209 3.17 18.02 12.98
C ALA A 209 3.56 17.98 14.47
N PHE A 210 4.85 17.83 14.77
CA PHE A 210 5.35 17.71 16.13
C PHE A 210 6.14 18.95 16.55
N SER A 211 6.02 19.27 17.83
CA SER A 211 6.88 20.25 18.47
C SER A 211 8.16 19.57 18.93
N TYR A 212 9.27 20.28 18.90
CA TYR A 212 10.54 19.79 19.42
C TYR A 212 11.35 20.92 20.03
N MET A 213 12.38 20.55 20.78
CA MET A 213 13.27 21.52 21.43
C MET A 213 14.72 21.26 21.07
N GLN A 214 15.48 22.34 20.94
CA GLN A 214 16.92 22.32 20.80
C GLN A 214 17.56 23.13 21.93
N LEU A 215 18.56 22.52 22.55
CA LEU A 215 19.38 23.09 23.59
C LEU A 215 20.81 23.22 23.07
N TYR A 216 21.46 24.30 23.46
CA TYR A 216 22.83 24.61 23.07
C TYR A 216 23.61 24.91 24.34
N LEU A 217 24.73 24.21 24.53
CA LEU A 217 25.55 24.34 25.73
C LEU A 217 26.83 25.12 25.44
N ILE A 218 27.29 25.90 26.42
CA ILE A 218 28.55 26.65 26.33
C ILE A 218 29.75 25.70 26.27
N GLU A 219 29.69 24.61 27.02
CA GLU A 219 30.75 23.62 27.18
C GLU A 219 30.92 22.73 25.94
N TYR A 220 29.91 22.65 25.07
CA TYR A 220 29.87 21.80 23.89
C TYR A 220 29.52 22.63 22.63
N PRO A 221 30.41 23.53 22.20
CA PRO A 221 30.14 24.41 21.06
C PRO A 221 30.00 23.59 19.77
N GLY A 222 29.03 23.98 18.93
CA GLY A 222 28.77 23.31 17.64
C GLY A 222 27.90 22.06 17.74
N ILE A 223 27.51 21.64 18.95
CA ILE A 223 26.60 20.51 19.17
C ILE A 223 25.21 21.04 19.53
N ASN A 224 24.17 20.51 18.87
CA ASN A 224 22.78 20.78 19.17
C ASN A 224 22.15 19.58 19.89
N PHE A 225 21.83 19.76 21.18
CA PHE A 225 21.13 18.76 21.97
C PHE A 225 19.65 18.83 21.67
N HIS A 226 19.08 17.73 21.18
CA HIS A 226 17.75 17.70 20.62
C HIS A 226 16.84 16.82 21.47
N ILE A 227 15.72 17.41 21.89
CA ILE A 227 14.59 16.67 22.49
C ILE A 227 13.53 16.58 21.39
N ASP A 228 13.23 15.34 21.00
CA ASP A 228 12.28 15.04 19.94
C ASP A 228 10.82 15.28 20.38
N GLY A 229 9.87 15.00 19.49
CA GLY A 229 8.45 15.21 19.78
C GLY A 229 7.92 14.34 20.92
N VAL A 230 8.50 13.15 21.15
CA VAL A 230 8.10 12.28 22.25
C VAL A 230 8.52 12.90 23.57
N GLY A 231 9.80 13.26 23.71
CA GLY A 231 10.32 13.91 24.90
C GLY A 231 9.71 15.28 25.15
N PHE A 232 9.44 16.07 24.10
CA PHE A 232 8.85 17.39 24.25
C PHE A 232 7.42 17.35 24.80
N ASN A 233 6.62 16.36 24.38
CA ASN A 233 5.25 16.19 24.88
C ASN A 233 5.22 15.80 26.37
N SER A 234 6.31 15.26 26.91
CA SER A 234 6.45 14.93 28.33
C SER A 234 6.89 16.11 29.19
N ILE A 235 7.27 17.25 28.58
CA ILE A 235 7.78 18.43 29.29
C ILE A 235 6.66 19.46 29.48
N SER A 236 6.56 20.01 30.69
CA SER A 236 5.68 21.15 30.94
C SER A 236 6.28 22.44 30.37
N GLN A 237 5.64 23.01 29.33
CA GLN A 237 6.11 24.23 28.66
C GLN A 237 6.25 25.43 29.60
N LYS A 238 5.42 25.51 30.65
CA LYS A 238 5.50 26.58 31.67
C LYS A 238 6.82 26.55 32.44
N LYS A 239 7.48 25.40 32.54
CA LYS A 239 8.78 25.26 33.19
C LYS A 239 9.95 25.70 32.30
N LEU A 240 9.71 25.93 31.01
CA LEU A 240 10.72 26.37 30.05
C LEU A 240 10.83 27.89 29.96
N SER A 241 9.78 28.63 30.35
CA SER A 241 9.68 30.08 30.14
C SER A 241 10.62 30.93 31.00
N GLY A 242 11.35 30.32 31.95
CA GLY A 242 12.38 30.98 32.76
C GLY A 242 13.83 30.69 32.34
N ALA A 243 14.02 29.84 31.32
CA ALA A 243 15.35 29.42 30.89
C ALA A 243 16.03 30.52 30.06
N THR A 244 17.22 30.95 30.48
CA THR A 244 17.99 31.98 29.79
C THR A 244 19.43 31.53 29.59
N ARG A 245 20.21 32.34 28.88
CA ARG A 245 21.66 32.09 28.76
C ARG A 245 22.28 32.01 30.15
N GLY A 246 23.10 30.98 30.38
CA GLY A 246 23.78 30.71 31.63
C GLY A 246 23.01 29.79 32.59
N THR A 247 21.75 29.48 32.31
CA THR A 247 20.97 28.52 33.12
C THR A 247 21.67 27.16 33.17
N PRO A 248 21.94 26.61 34.37
CA PRO A 248 22.53 25.29 34.53
C PRO A 248 21.55 24.20 34.09
N VAL A 249 22.08 23.24 33.35
CA VAL A 249 21.34 22.10 32.82
C VAL A 249 22.16 20.82 32.95
N GLU A 250 21.45 19.74 33.24
CA GLU A 250 21.97 18.37 33.21
C GLU A 250 21.15 17.58 32.21
N LEU A 251 21.82 16.90 31.28
CA LEU A 251 21.18 16.17 30.21
C LEU A 251 21.75 14.76 30.06
N SER A 252 20.89 13.78 29.82
CA SER A 252 21.33 12.40 29.57
C SER A 252 21.29 12.09 28.08
N ILE A 253 22.41 11.60 27.56
CA ILE A 253 22.60 11.20 26.16
C ILE A 253 23.12 9.77 26.07
N LEU A 254 23.09 9.15 24.90
CA LEU A 254 23.66 7.82 24.72
C LEU A 254 25.20 7.85 24.83
N LYS A 255 25.77 6.87 25.55
CA LYS A 255 27.23 6.67 25.66
C LYS A 255 27.91 6.59 24.29
N HIS A 256 27.26 5.96 23.31
CA HIS A 256 27.76 5.87 21.95
C HIS A 256 27.83 7.25 21.26
N GLU A 257 26.80 8.09 21.37
CA GLU A 257 26.83 9.44 20.79
C GLU A 257 27.91 10.31 21.46
N TYR A 258 28.11 10.16 22.76
CA TYR A 258 29.20 10.80 23.48
C TYR A 258 30.57 10.34 22.97
N ALA A 259 30.77 9.03 22.77
CA ALA A 259 32.02 8.46 22.27
C ALA A 259 32.33 8.90 20.83
N VAL A 260 31.32 8.95 19.95
CA VAL A 260 31.49 9.28 18.53
C VAL A 260 31.60 10.79 18.29
N LYS A 261 30.71 11.61 18.87
CA LYS A 261 30.54 13.02 18.50
C LYS A 261 31.24 14.01 19.43
N ILE A 262 31.46 13.64 20.70
CA ILE A 262 32.11 14.51 21.69
C ILE A 262 33.57 14.08 21.90
N ARG A 263 33.80 12.80 22.21
CA ARG A 263 35.15 12.29 22.48
C ARG A 263 35.93 11.91 21.21
N ASN A 264 35.26 11.68 20.09
CA ASN A 264 35.87 11.18 18.85
C ASN A 264 36.68 9.88 19.04
N THR A 265 36.27 9.03 20.00
CA THR A 265 36.96 7.77 20.32
C THR A 265 36.47 6.58 19.49
N GLU A 266 35.27 6.69 18.91
CA GLU A 266 34.68 5.68 18.04
C GLU A 266 34.51 6.21 16.61
N VAL A 267 34.68 5.34 15.61
CA VAL A 267 34.54 5.72 14.21
C VAL A 267 33.05 5.88 13.87
N PRO A 268 32.63 7.04 13.33
CA PRO A 268 31.23 7.24 12.99
C PRO A 268 30.76 6.35 11.85
N GLY A 269 29.54 5.88 11.95
CA GLY A 269 28.88 5.10 10.91
C GLY A 269 28.57 5.95 9.66
N TYR A 270 28.10 5.29 8.62
CA TYR A 270 27.71 5.97 7.37
C TYR A 270 26.65 7.06 7.61
N PHE A 271 25.63 6.76 8.41
CA PHE A 271 24.55 7.71 8.71
C PHE A 271 25.03 8.89 9.55
N ASP A 272 25.89 8.67 10.56
CA ASP A 272 26.41 9.74 11.41
C ASP A 272 27.25 10.75 10.60
N LYS A 273 28.06 10.26 9.64
CA LYS A 273 28.89 11.12 8.78
C LYS A 273 28.08 12.00 7.83
N HIS A 274 26.97 11.48 7.31
CA HIS A 274 26.24 12.14 6.21
C HIS A 274 24.96 12.86 6.69
N TYR A 275 24.48 12.54 7.89
CA TYR A 275 23.25 13.10 8.44
C TYR A 275 23.43 13.46 9.92
N GLU A 276 23.09 14.70 10.27
CA GLU A 276 22.92 15.15 11.66
C GLU A 276 24.16 15.03 12.57
N TRP A 277 25.37 15.17 12.01
CA TRP A 277 26.65 15.13 12.75
C TRP A 277 26.65 15.97 14.05
N ALA A 278 26.11 17.18 13.98
CA ALA A 278 26.05 18.10 15.11
C ALA A 278 24.99 17.74 16.16
N THR A 279 23.98 16.93 15.81
CA THR A 279 22.80 16.70 16.65
C THR A 279 23.03 15.53 17.59
N ILE A 280 22.73 15.69 18.88
CA ILE A 280 22.72 14.59 19.88
C ILE A 280 21.34 14.53 20.52
N TYR A 281 20.78 13.33 20.68
CA TYR A 281 19.46 13.17 21.28
C TYR A 281 19.54 13.15 22.81
N THR A 282 18.62 13.88 23.44
CA THR A 282 18.53 14.02 24.89
C THR A 282 17.32 13.27 25.43
N TYR A 283 17.55 12.38 26.38
CA TYR A 283 16.54 11.48 26.95
C TYR A 283 16.14 11.84 28.39
N SER A 284 16.92 12.69 29.05
CA SER A 284 16.53 13.32 30.32
C SER A 284 17.03 14.76 30.34
N LEU A 285 16.31 15.63 31.03
CA LEU A 285 16.65 17.03 31.20
C LEU A 285 16.31 17.47 32.62
N THR A 286 17.32 17.96 33.33
CA THR A 286 17.19 18.71 34.58
C THR A 286 17.65 20.13 34.31
N MET A 287 16.88 21.12 34.75
CA MET A 287 17.19 22.53 34.55
C MET A 287 16.96 23.30 35.85
N ASN A 288 17.94 24.08 36.30
CA ASN A 288 17.92 24.72 37.62
C ASN A 288 17.63 23.75 38.78
N GLY A 289 18.09 22.49 38.67
CA GLY A 289 17.82 21.46 39.69
C GLY A 289 16.41 20.86 39.65
N GLU A 290 15.52 21.35 38.77
CA GLU A 290 14.21 20.73 38.56
C GLU A 290 14.27 19.70 37.42
N PRO A 291 13.81 18.44 37.64
CA PRO A 291 13.67 17.48 36.56
C PRO A 291 12.50 17.89 35.65
N LEU A 292 12.80 18.11 34.38
CA LEU A 292 11.83 18.45 33.34
C LEU A 292 11.45 17.25 32.48
N LEU A 293 12.42 16.38 32.20
CA LEU A 293 12.25 15.14 31.46
C LEU A 293 13.03 14.04 32.16
N THR A 294 12.37 12.93 32.47
CA THR A 294 13.01 11.73 33.00
C THR A 294 12.97 10.63 31.95
N VAL A 295 13.87 9.65 32.08
CA VAL A 295 13.90 8.50 31.17
C VAL A 295 12.57 7.72 31.26
N ASP A 296 11.99 7.64 32.45
CA ASP A 296 10.71 6.98 32.66
C ASP A 296 9.57 7.72 31.96
N SER A 297 9.48 9.05 32.10
CA SER A 297 8.42 9.83 31.44
C SER A 297 8.58 9.83 29.91
N TYR A 298 9.82 9.81 29.42
CA TYR A 298 10.12 9.61 28.01
C TYR A 298 9.64 8.23 27.53
N ASN A 299 10.01 7.16 28.24
CA ASN A 299 9.64 5.79 27.88
C ASN A 299 8.12 5.56 27.96
N GLU A 300 7.43 6.13 28.95
CA GLU A 300 5.97 6.05 29.05
C GLU A 300 5.29 6.74 27.87
N SER A 301 5.77 7.93 27.50
CA SER A 301 5.26 8.68 26.35
C SER A 301 5.52 7.93 25.04
N LYS A 302 6.70 7.31 24.91
CA LYS A 302 7.04 6.44 23.79
C LYS A 302 6.13 5.23 23.71
N HIS A 303 5.91 4.53 24.82
CA HIS A 303 5.02 3.37 24.87
C HIS A 303 3.56 3.71 24.55
N SER A 304 3.08 4.87 24.99
CA SER A 304 1.74 5.36 24.64
C SER A 304 1.60 5.57 23.12
N LEU A 305 2.62 6.18 22.49
CA LEU A 305 2.67 6.37 21.05
C LEU A 305 2.74 5.02 20.30
N ASP A 306 3.60 4.10 20.73
CA ASP A 306 3.71 2.76 20.15
C ASP A 306 2.38 2.00 20.24
N ASN A 307 1.68 2.09 21.37
CA ASN A 307 0.37 1.45 21.54
C ASN A 307 -0.72 2.07 20.64
N SER A 308 -0.64 3.38 20.36
CA SER A 308 -1.49 4.02 19.36
C SER A 308 -1.19 3.50 17.95
N ASN A 309 0.09 3.38 17.60
CA ASN A 309 0.53 2.89 16.28
C ASN A 309 0.24 1.39 16.06
N LYS A 310 0.20 0.59 17.14
CA LYS A 310 -0.23 -0.82 17.07
C LYS A 310 -1.65 -0.99 16.53
N LYS A 311 -2.58 -0.07 16.82
CA LYS A 311 -3.96 -0.13 16.27
C LYS A 311 -3.96 -0.02 14.75
N TRP A 312 -3.11 0.85 14.19
CA TRP A 312 -2.92 0.99 12.75
C TRP A 312 -2.19 -0.20 12.13
N SER A 313 -1.25 -0.81 12.86
CA SER A 313 -0.55 -2.03 12.43
C SER A 313 -1.51 -3.20 12.20
N VAL A 314 -2.55 -3.35 13.02
CA VAL A 314 -3.59 -4.38 12.82
C VAL A 314 -4.37 -4.14 11.52
N LEU A 315 -4.75 -2.89 11.23
CA LEU A 315 -5.44 -2.54 9.99
C LEU A 315 -4.57 -2.83 8.76
N ILE A 316 -3.29 -2.45 8.81
CA ILE A 316 -2.32 -2.74 7.74
C ILE A 316 -2.16 -4.26 7.56
N ALA A 317 -2.13 -5.04 8.64
CA ALA A 317 -2.04 -6.49 8.56
C ALA A 317 -3.26 -7.12 7.88
N ILE A 318 -4.48 -6.64 8.18
CA ILE A 318 -5.72 -7.09 7.52
C ILE A 318 -5.68 -6.80 6.02
N VAL A 319 -5.26 -5.59 5.63
CA VAL A 319 -5.12 -5.20 4.22
C VAL A 319 -4.07 -6.06 3.52
N ALA A 320 -2.90 -6.23 4.14
CA ALA A 320 -1.80 -7.05 3.63
C ALA A 320 -2.23 -8.51 3.39
N LEU A 321 -2.91 -9.11 4.38
CA LEU A 321 -3.42 -10.49 4.28
C LEU A 321 -4.49 -10.61 3.19
N SER A 322 -5.37 -9.61 3.07
CA SER A 322 -6.41 -9.58 2.04
C SER A 322 -5.83 -9.48 0.64
N MET A 323 -4.83 -8.60 0.44
CA MET A 323 -4.09 -8.47 -0.82
C MET A 323 -3.35 -9.75 -1.17
N PHE A 324 -2.69 -10.37 -0.18
CA PHE A 324 -1.98 -11.62 -0.37
C PHE A 324 -2.94 -12.76 -0.73
N ALA A 325 -4.03 -12.94 0.01
CA ALA A 325 -5.01 -13.99 -0.24
C ALA A 325 -5.68 -13.81 -1.61
N TYR A 326 -6.05 -12.58 -1.97
CA TYR A 326 -6.64 -12.29 -3.28
C TYR A 326 -5.63 -12.50 -4.42
N GLY A 327 -4.39 -12.03 -4.25
CA GLY A 327 -3.29 -12.28 -5.18
C GLY A 327 -3.02 -13.76 -5.37
N PHE A 328 -3.03 -14.54 -4.28
CA PHE A 328 -2.92 -15.98 -4.29
C PHE A 328 -4.08 -16.65 -5.06
N MET A 329 -5.32 -16.21 -4.84
CA MET A 329 -6.48 -16.72 -5.58
C MET A 329 -6.35 -16.44 -7.09
N LEU A 330 -5.92 -15.24 -7.47
CA LEU A 330 -5.68 -14.87 -8.87
C LEU A 330 -4.53 -15.67 -9.50
N TYR A 331 -3.45 -15.87 -8.76
CA TYR A 331 -2.31 -16.68 -9.20
C TYR A 331 -2.67 -18.17 -9.33
N ARG A 332 -3.42 -18.71 -8.35
CA ARG A 332 -3.79 -20.13 -8.25
C ARG A 332 -4.97 -20.54 -9.12
N HIS A 333 -5.76 -19.60 -9.69
CA HIS A 333 -6.85 -19.93 -10.63
C HIS A 333 -6.33 -20.58 -11.92
N ARG A 334 -5.95 -21.86 -11.81
CA ARG A 334 -5.93 -22.89 -12.83
C ARG A 334 -7.27 -23.61 -12.76
N ASN A 335 -7.96 -23.68 -13.89
CA ASN A 335 -8.75 -24.85 -14.30
C ASN A 335 -9.63 -25.49 -13.21
N LYS A 336 -10.75 -24.86 -12.82
CA LYS A 336 -11.94 -25.68 -12.56
C LYS A 336 -12.57 -25.97 -13.92
N VAL A 337 -11.98 -26.92 -14.65
CA VAL A 337 -12.72 -27.66 -15.67
C VAL A 337 -13.87 -28.31 -14.90
N PRO A 338 -15.15 -28.08 -15.24
CA PRO A 338 -16.18 -28.96 -14.73
C PRO A 338 -15.79 -30.32 -15.29
N VAL A 339 -15.49 -31.28 -14.41
CA VAL A 339 -15.47 -32.69 -14.80
C VAL A 339 -16.84 -32.89 -15.43
N THR A 340 -16.89 -33.00 -16.75
CA THR A 340 -18.05 -33.53 -17.45
C THR A 340 -18.25 -34.90 -16.83
N VAL A 341 -19.18 -34.99 -15.88
CA VAL A 341 -19.75 -36.27 -15.50
C VAL A 341 -20.31 -36.80 -16.81
N PRO A 342 -19.82 -37.93 -17.34
CA PRO A 342 -20.44 -38.51 -18.51
C PRO A 342 -21.89 -38.74 -18.11
N VAL A 343 -22.81 -38.14 -18.86
CA VAL A 343 -24.22 -38.49 -18.78
C VAL A 343 -24.26 -39.99 -18.99
N ALA A 344 -24.58 -40.74 -17.93
CA ALA A 344 -24.81 -42.16 -18.06
C ALA A 344 -25.90 -42.32 -19.13
N GLU A 345 -25.58 -43.07 -20.19
CA GLU A 345 -26.59 -43.49 -21.16
C GLU A 345 -27.75 -44.09 -20.36
N VAL A 346 -28.90 -43.42 -20.42
CA VAL A 346 -30.15 -43.99 -19.93
C VAL A 346 -30.36 -45.23 -20.80
N PRO A 347 -30.34 -46.46 -20.25
CA PRO A 347 -30.59 -47.64 -21.05
C PRO A 347 -31.99 -47.49 -21.66
N ALA A 348 -32.06 -47.63 -22.99
CA ALA A 348 -33.31 -47.60 -23.71
C ALA A 348 -34.29 -48.59 -23.06
N LYS A 349 -35.48 -48.11 -22.67
CA LYS A 349 -36.56 -48.99 -22.25
C LYS A 349 -36.84 -49.96 -23.39
N PRO A 350 -36.83 -51.29 -23.16
CA PRO A 350 -37.29 -52.22 -24.17
C PRO A 350 -38.76 -51.95 -24.44
N VAL A 351 -39.08 -51.76 -25.71
CA VAL A 351 -40.45 -51.77 -26.22
C VAL A 351 -41.00 -53.17 -25.95
N PRO A 352 -42.14 -53.33 -25.25
CA PRO A 352 -42.73 -54.65 -25.08
C PRO A 352 -43.23 -55.14 -26.45
N ASP A 353 -42.70 -56.29 -26.86
CA ASP A 353 -43.21 -57.03 -28.02
C ASP A 353 -44.68 -57.38 -27.78
N LYS A 354 -45.49 -57.08 -28.80
CA LYS A 354 -46.88 -57.51 -28.89
C LYS A 354 -46.93 -59.03 -28.98
N ILE A 355 -47.71 -59.66 -28.11
CA ILE A 355 -48.47 -60.90 -28.42
C ILE A 355 -49.92 -60.61 -28.07
#